data_AF-A0AAP1TS95-F1
#
_entry.id   AF-A0AAP1TS95-F1
#
_cell.length_a   1.000
_cell.length_b   1.000
_cell.length_c   1.000
_cell.angle_alpha   90.00
_cell.angle_beta   90.00
_cell.angle_gamma   90.00
#
_symmetry.space_group_name_H-M   'P 1'
#
loop_
_entity.id
_entity.type
_entity.pdbx_description
1 polymer ?
#
loop_
_entity_poly.entity_id
_entity_poly.type
_entity_poly.pdbx_seq_one_letter_code
_entity_poly.pdbx_strand_id
1 'polypeptide(L)'
;MIARLLSLLSLRGPVMSLSGLEAVAALKKLLILPWLFLLAVLMAGCAQDNDNTPAERRGAEIVSPPKEQVADYRTMSCERLWQLHNTDAMNNALYWLRVMDCAARMTPAQARQQTLLVGENDWSGLFRQAILLDNAETTLQERRQIIEQLNRHRLNVPLTLLPLFQVWLDKQNLTLTLADERQRFQRTQENSDKQLEVMHEQQNQLQSQLETTTRKLENLTDIERQLSSRKPVQSDLPDGEGRRAVKSGEGEAPPAVVKKGMKSE
;
A
#
# COMPACT_ATOMS: atom_id res chain seq x y z
N MET A 1 -49.62 -9.54 -41.43
CA MET A 1 -50.54 -10.43 -42.16
C MET A 1 -49.77 -11.73 -42.39
N ILE A 2 -50.07 -12.94 -41.91
CA ILE A 2 -51.23 -13.67 -41.38
C ILE A 2 -50.53 -14.89 -40.72
N ALA A 3 -50.44 -15.03 -39.39
CA ALA A 3 -51.43 -15.58 -38.47
C ALA A 3 -52.18 -16.84 -38.97
N ARG A 4 -52.05 -17.93 -38.21
CA ARG A 4 -52.97 -19.09 -38.11
C ARG A 4 -52.85 -20.17 -39.18
N LEU A 5 -52.56 -21.39 -38.71
CA LEU A 5 -53.35 -22.57 -39.03
C LEU A 5 -53.16 -23.64 -37.94
N LEU A 6 -53.85 -23.41 -36.82
CA LEU A 6 -54.36 -24.45 -35.95
C LEU A 6 -55.72 -24.83 -36.51
N SER A 7 -55.92 -26.07 -36.97
CA SER A 7 -57.24 -26.72 -37.12
C SER A 7 -57.04 -28.17 -37.60
N LEU A 8 -57.29 -29.13 -36.73
CA LEU A 8 -58.53 -29.95 -36.75
C LEU A 8 -58.33 -31.27 -37.48
N LEU A 9 -58.12 -32.34 -36.73
CA LEU A 9 -58.78 -33.61 -37.00
C LEU A 9 -59.13 -34.27 -35.66
N SER A 10 -60.30 -33.89 -35.18
CA SER A 10 -61.10 -34.66 -34.23
C SER A 10 -61.90 -35.65 -35.08
N LEU A 11 -61.71 -36.95 -34.85
CA LEU A 11 -62.63 -37.98 -35.34
C LEU A 11 -63.18 -38.79 -34.16
N ARG A 12 -64.51 -38.86 -34.14
CA ARG A 12 -65.40 -39.52 -33.18
C ARG A 12 -65.20 -41.04 -33.09
N GLY A 13 -65.16 -41.58 -31.86
CA GLY A 13 -65.72 -42.86 -31.33
C GLY A 13 -65.51 -44.20 -32.06
N PRO A 14 -65.52 -45.37 -31.36
CA PRO A 14 -66.41 -45.66 -30.23
C PRO A 14 -65.71 -46.24 -28.98
N VAL A 15 -66.50 -46.29 -27.90
CA VAL A 15 -66.20 -46.86 -26.58
C VAL A 15 -66.17 -48.39 -26.66
N MET A 16 -65.08 -49.04 -26.29
CA MET A 16 -65.10 -50.34 -25.60
C MET A 16 -63.93 -50.43 -24.61
N SER A 17 -64.30 -50.74 -23.37
CA SER A 17 -63.47 -50.95 -22.19
C SER A 17 -62.45 -52.07 -22.37
N LEU A 18 -61.19 -51.85 -22.00
CA LEU A 18 -60.29 -52.92 -21.54
C LEU A 18 -59.14 -52.34 -20.67
N SER A 19 -59.16 -52.72 -19.39
CA SER A 19 -58.04 -52.80 -18.42
C SER A 19 -56.99 -51.67 -18.36
N GLY A 20 -57.16 -50.76 -17.40
CA GLY A 20 -56.31 -49.57 -17.15
C GLY A 20 -54.88 -49.78 -16.64
N LEU A 21 -54.29 -50.97 -16.74
CA LEU A 21 -52.92 -51.20 -16.27
C LEU A 21 -51.86 -51.05 -17.37
N GLU A 22 -52.21 -51.19 -18.65
CA GLU A 22 -51.26 -51.01 -19.77
C GLU A 22 -51.17 -49.56 -20.26
N ALA A 23 -52.22 -48.76 -20.05
CA ALA A 23 -52.29 -47.38 -20.52
C ALA A 23 -51.28 -46.44 -19.82
N VAL A 24 -51.00 -46.67 -18.53
CA VAL A 24 -50.05 -45.84 -17.74
C VAL A 24 -48.60 -46.10 -18.17
N ALA A 25 -48.26 -47.34 -18.53
CA ALA A 25 -46.94 -47.69 -19.02
C ALA A 25 -46.68 -47.13 -20.43
N ALA A 26 -47.72 -47.12 -21.29
CA ALA A 26 -47.65 -46.53 -22.62
C ALA A 26 -47.52 -45.00 -22.57
N LEU A 27 -48.27 -44.32 -21.68
CA LEU A 27 -48.22 -42.86 -21.54
C LEU A 27 -46.87 -42.37 -21.00
N LYS A 28 -46.26 -43.13 -20.07
CA LYS A 28 -44.94 -42.82 -19.52
C LYS A 28 -43.83 -43.03 -20.56
N LYS A 29 -43.93 -44.06 -21.42
CA LYS A 29 -43.01 -44.26 -22.56
C LYS A 29 -43.18 -43.17 -23.63
N LEU A 30 -44.40 -42.70 -23.88
CA LEU A 30 -44.68 -41.67 -24.88
C LEU A 30 -44.15 -40.27 -24.49
N LEU A 31 -43.95 -40.01 -23.19
CA LEU A 31 -43.42 -38.72 -22.69
C LEU A 31 -41.89 -38.72 -22.51
N ILE A 32 -41.28 -39.90 -22.31
CA ILE A 32 -39.83 -40.05 -22.14
C ILE A 32 -39.10 -40.04 -23.50
N LEU A 33 -39.71 -40.59 -24.55
CA LEU A 33 -39.17 -40.60 -25.91
C LEU A 33 -38.92 -39.19 -26.50
N PRO A 34 -39.87 -38.24 -26.45
CA PRO A 34 -39.63 -36.89 -26.96
C PRO A 34 -38.67 -36.08 -26.07
N TRP A 35 -38.60 -36.35 -24.76
CA TRP A 35 -37.62 -35.71 -23.86
C TRP A 35 -36.19 -36.14 -24.18
N LEU A 36 -35.96 -37.45 -24.41
CA LEU A 36 -34.64 -37.95 -24.84
C LEU A 36 -34.25 -37.43 -26.23
N PHE A 37 -35.22 -37.30 -27.14
CA PHE A 37 -34.97 -36.73 -28.47
C PHE A 37 -34.62 -35.23 -28.41
N LEU A 38 -35.29 -34.45 -27.53
CA LEU A 38 -34.99 -33.03 -27.35
C LEU A 38 -33.59 -32.81 -26.76
N LEU A 39 -33.14 -33.69 -25.85
CA LEU A 39 -31.80 -33.65 -25.27
C LEU A 39 -30.72 -34.02 -26.30
N ALA A 40 -31.02 -34.92 -27.23
CA ALA A 40 -30.11 -35.31 -28.31
C ALA A 40 -29.99 -34.21 -29.39
N VAL A 41 -31.07 -33.49 -29.70
CA VAL A 41 -31.05 -32.39 -30.67
C VAL A 41 -30.30 -31.16 -30.13
N LEU A 42 -30.33 -30.89 -28.81
CA LEU A 42 -29.49 -29.83 -28.22
C LEU A 42 -27.99 -30.13 -28.26
N MET A 43 -27.58 -31.39 -28.42
CA MET A 43 -26.17 -31.81 -28.52
C MET A 43 -25.69 -32.05 -29.97
N ALA A 44 -26.56 -31.92 -30.97
CA ALA A 44 -26.23 -32.15 -32.38
C ALA A 44 -25.87 -30.86 -33.17
N GLY A 45 -25.75 -29.71 -32.50
CA GLY A 45 -25.51 -28.40 -33.15
C GLY A 45 -24.04 -27.99 -33.37
N CYS A 46 -23.05 -28.77 -32.94
CA CYS A 46 -21.63 -28.43 -33.12
C CYS A 46 -20.83 -29.60 -33.69
N ALA A 47 -21.19 -30.07 -34.89
CA ALA A 47 -20.29 -30.87 -35.72
C ALA A 47 -20.12 -30.16 -37.05
N GLN A 48 -18.97 -29.53 -37.23
CA GLN A 48 -18.51 -29.00 -38.50
C GLN A 48 -18.36 -30.19 -39.47
N ASP A 49 -19.04 -30.12 -40.62
CA ASP A 49 -18.85 -31.04 -41.74
C ASP A 49 -17.38 -31.00 -42.20
N ASN A 50 -16.66 -32.10 -42.05
CA ASN A 50 -15.42 -32.35 -42.77
C ASN A 50 -15.68 -33.49 -43.74
N ASP A 51 -16.08 -33.09 -44.94
CA ASP A 51 -16.37 -33.96 -46.08
C ASP A 51 -15.07 -34.61 -46.56
N ASN A 52 -14.90 -35.91 -46.30
CA ASN A 52 -13.76 -36.69 -46.77
C ASN A 52 -14.04 -37.21 -48.19
N THR A 53 -13.80 -36.38 -49.19
CA THR A 53 -13.62 -36.84 -50.59
C THR A 53 -12.21 -37.43 -50.77
N PRO A 54 -12.02 -38.52 -51.53
CA PRO A 54 -10.70 -39.08 -51.77
C PRO A 54 -9.87 -38.13 -52.63
N ALA A 55 -8.73 -37.70 -52.10
CA ALA A 55 -7.82 -36.77 -52.72
C ALA A 55 -7.19 -37.36 -54.00
N GLU A 56 -7.66 -36.90 -55.15
CA GLU A 56 -6.82 -36.83 -56.35
C GLU A 56 -5.95 -35.57 -56.22
N ARG A 57 -4.63 -35.79 -56.12
CA ARG A 57 -3.57 -34.79 -56.05
C ARG A 57 -3.82 -33.59 -56.96
N ARG A 58 -4.09 -32.40 -56.39
CA ARG A 58 -3.53 -31.11 -56.83
C ARG A 58 -3.46 -30.13 -55.66
N GLY A 59 -2.24 -29.69 -55.33
CA GLY A 59 -1.96 -28.53 -54.49
C GLY A 59 -2.16 -28.73 -52.99
N ALA A 60 -1.11 -29.12 -52.27
CA ALA A 60 -1.06 -28.98 -50.82
C ALA A 60 -1.01 -27.48 -50.47
N GLU A 61 -2.17 -26.84 -50.36
CA GLU A 61 -2.27 -25.59 -49.61
C GLU A 61 -2.26 -25.96 -48.13
N ILE A 62 -1.08 -25.79 -47.52
CA ILE A 62 -0.89 -25.87 -46.08
C ILE A 62 -1.76 -24.75 -45.49
N VAL A 63 -3.00 -25.07 -45.12
CA VAL A 63 -3.77 -24.25 -44.18
C VAL A 63 -3.00 -24.33 -42.86
N SER A 64 -2.07 -23.39 -42.72
CA SER A 64 -1.35 -23.17 -41.48
C SER A 64 -2.41 -22.80 -40.45
N PRO A 65 -2.51 -23.48 -39.29
CA PRO A 65 -3.30 -22.92 -38.19
C PRO A 65 -2.80 -21.47 -37.97
N PRO A 66 -3.68 -20.51 -37.63
CA PRO A 66 -3.25 -19.14 -37.40
C PRO A 66 -2.08 -19.19 -36.41
N LYS A 67 -0.90 -18.72 -36.85
CA LYS A 67 0.37 -18.80 -36.10
C LYS A 67 0.36 -17.92 -34.83
N GLU A 68 -0.80 -17.40 -34.47
CA GLU A 68 -1.03 -16.45 -33.41
C GLU A 68 -2.11 -17.01 -32.49
N GLN A 69 -1.80 -18.13 -31.83
CA GLN A 69 -2.56 -18.50 -30.63
C GLN A 69 -2.23 -17.45 -29.57
N VAL A 70 -3.08 -16.44 -29.43
CA VAL A 70 -3.00 -15.44 -28.37
C VAL A 70 -3.07 -16.19 -27.04
N ALA A 71 -1.95 -16.23 -26.32
CA ALA A 71 -1.90 -16.89 -25.03
C ALA A 71 -2.94 -16.26 -24.08
N ASP A 72 -3.81 -17.08 -23.49
CA ASP A 72 -4.74 -16.60 -22.48
C ASP A 72 -3.99 -16.39 -21.16
N TYR A 73 -3.48 -15.16 -20.97
CA TYR A 73 -2.77 -14.78 -19.75
C TYR A 73 -3.67 -14.85 -18.50
N ARG A 74 -5.01 -14.86 -18.64
CA ARG A 74 -5.94 -14.87 -17.48
C ARG A 74 -5.87 -16.19 -16.72
N THR A 75 -5.73 -17.30 -17.43
CA THR A 75 -5.81 -18.66 -16.88
C THR A 75 -4.43 -19.29 -16.65
N MET A 76 -3.36 -18.68 -17.17
CA MET A 76 -1.98 -19.17 -16.98
C MET A 76 -1.54 -19.12 -15.50
N SER A 77 -0.82 -20.13 -15.02
CA SER A 77 -0.26 -20.16 -13.66
C SER A 77 0.86 -19.13 -13.49
N CYS A 78 1.09 -18.68 -12.25
CA CYS A 78 2.12 -17.68 -11.98
C CYS A 78 3.52 -18.19 -12.35
N GLU A 79 3.83 -19.45 -12.06
CA GLU A 79 5.13 -20.07 -12.37
C GLU A 79 5.42 -20.04 -13.88
N ARG A 80 4.43 -20.39 -14.69
CA ARG A 80 4.57 -20.38 -16.16
C ARG A 80 4.62 -18.95 -16.70
N LEU A 81 3.86 -18.03 -16.13
CA LEU A 81 3.84 -16.61 -16.53
C LEU A 81 5.21 -15.94 -16.31
N TRP A 82 5.88 -16.26 -15.20
CA TRP A 82 7.21 -15.73 -14.87
C TRP A 82 8.32 -16.22 -15.79
N GLN A 83 8.20 -17.44 -16.33
CA GLN A 83 9.16 -18.00 -17.27
C GLN A 83 8.99 -17.45 -18.70
N LEU A 84 7.90 -16.74 -18.97
CA LEU A 84 7.58 -16.23 -20.29
C LEU A 84 8.32 -14.92 -20.59
N HIS A 85 9.16 -14.93 -21.62
CA HIS A 85 10.02 -13.80 -22.03
C HIS A 85 9.83 -13.40 -23.51
N ASN A 86 8.76 -13.86 -24.18
CA ASN A 86 8.55 -13.52 -25.59
C ASN A 86 8.07 -12.07 -25.76
N THR A 87 8.46 -11.46 -26.89
CA THR A 87 8.11 -10.08 -27.25
C THR A 87 6.60 -9.85 -27.30
N ASP A 88 5.82 -10.83 -27.74
CA ASP A 88 4.36 -10.71 -27.85
C ASP A 88 3.70 -10.58 -26.47
N ALA A 89 4.20 -11.30 -25.47
CA ALA A 89 3.75 -11.13 -24.09
C ALA A 89 4.20 -9.79 -23.52
N MET A 90 5.46 -9.39 -23.77
CA MET A 90 5.97 -8.10 -23.31
C MET A 90 5.18 -6.93 -23.89
N ASN A 91 4.58 -7.04 -25.08
CA ASN A 91 3.75 -5.98 -25.68
C ASN A 91 2.28 -5.97 -25.22
N ASN A 92 1.88 -6.94 -24.38
CA ASN A 92 0.49 -7.14 -23.96
C ASN A 92 0.24 -6.62 -22.53
N ALA A 93 -0.75 -5.73 -22.35
CA ALA A 93 -1.06 -5.15 -21.04
C ALA A 93 -1.58 -6.18 -20.03
N LEU A 94 -2.33 -7.18 -20.49
CA LEU A 94 -2.88 -8.22 -19.64
C LEU A 94 -1.78 -9.13 -19.08
N TYR A 95 -0.72 -9.37 -19.84
CA TYR A 95 0.46 -10.07 -19.33
C TYR A 95 1.04 -9.35 -18.11
N TRP A 96 1.30 -8.04 -18.22
CA TRP A 96 1.86 -7.25 -17.12
C TRP A 96 0.93 -7.15 -15.90
N LEU A 97 -0.38 -7.00 -16.11
CA LEU A 97 -1.35 -7.05 -15.00
C LEU A 97 -1.26 -8.38 -14.24
N ARG A 98 -1.22 -9.50 -14.97
CA ARG A 98 -1.10 -10.83 -14.37
C ARG A 98 0.24 -11.02 -13.67
N VAL A 99 1.32 -10.48 -14.22
CA VAL A 99 2.65 -10.47 -13.59
C VAL A 99 2.62 -9.70 -12.27
N MET A 100 1.99 -8.53 -12.23
CA MET A 100 1.82 -7.74 -11.00
C MET A 100 1.00 -8.50 -9.95
N ASP A 101 -0.12 -9.10 -10.35
CA ASP A 101 -0.97 -9.90 -9.44
C ASP A 101 -0.21 -11.10 -8.88
N CYS A 102 0.62 -11.76 -9.70
CA CYS A 102 1.45 -12.87 -9.26
C CYS A 102 2.57 -12.41 -8.30
N ALA A 103 3.17 -11.25 -8.55
CA ALA A 103 4.19 -10.69 -7.66
C ALA A 103 3.61 -10.31 -6.30
N ALA A 104 2.40 -9.73 -6.29
CA ALA A 104 1.70 -9.34 -5.06
C ALA A 104 1.37 -10.52 -4.13
N ARG A 105 1.43 -11.76 -4.62
CA ARG A 105 1.22 -12.98 -3.84
C ARG A 105 2.51 -13.57 -3.28
N MET A 106 3.67 -13.08 -3.71
CA MET A 106 4.96 -13.56 -3.23
C MET A 106 5.26 -13.04 -1.82
N THR A 107 5.98 -13.84 -1.05
CA THR A 107 6.59 -13.34 0.19
C THR A 107 7.75 -12.40 -0.13
N PRO A 108 8.13 -11.47 0.77
CA PRO A 108 9.25 -10.57 0.53
C PRO A 108 10.56 -11.31 0.21
N ALA A 109 10.81 -12.43 0.89
CA ALA A 109 11.98 -13.28 0.64
C ALA A 109 11.95 -13.90 -0.76
N GLN A 110 10.80 -14.42 -1.19
CA GLN A 110 10.62 -14.97 -2.54
C GLN A 110 10.79 -13.89 -3.61
N ALA A 111 10.22 -12.70 -3.40
CA ALA A 111 10.34 -11.59 -4.33
C ALA A 111 11.81 -11.12 -4.48
N ARG A 112 12.58 -11.09 -3.39
CA ARG A 112 14.02 -10.81 -3.45
C ARG A 112 14.80 -11.88 -4.20
N GLN A 113 14.54 -13.15 -3.92
CA GLN A 113 15.20 -14.25 -4.66
C GLN A 113 14.89 -14.17 -6.16
N GLN A 114 13.63 -13.93 -6.51
CA GLN A 114 13.21 -13.81 -7.90
C GLN A 114 13.87 -12.61 -8.59
N THR A 115 14.13 -11.52 -7.86
CA THR A 115 14.80 -10.33 -8.40
C THR A 115 16.22 -10.66 -8.88
N LEU A 116 16.93 -11.58 -8.21
CA LEU A 116 18.28 -12.01 -8.61
C LEU A 116 18.29 -12.79 -9.93
N LEU A 117 17.14 -13.33 -10.34
CA LEU A 117 16.97 -14.09 -11.58
C LEU A 117 16.58 -13.21 -12.76
N VAL A 118 16.25 -11.93 -12.53
CA VAL A 118 15.91 -10.99 -13.60
C VAL A 118 17.22 -10.48 -14.22
N GLY A 119 17.55 -10.99 -15.41
CA GLY A 119 18.85 -10.82 -16.06
C GLY A 119 18.90 -9.83 -17.22
N GLU A 120 17.94 -8.91 -17.35
CA GLU A 120 17.82 -8.04 -18.53
C GLU A 120 17.86 -6.56 -18.14
N ASN A 121 18.77 -5.80 -18.77
CA ASN A 121 18.88 -4.34 -18.61
C ASN A 121 17.89 -3.58 -19.51
N ASP A 122 16.95 -4.28 -20.14
CA ASP A 122 15.92 -3.68 -20.98
C ASP A 122 14.73 -3.20 -20.13
N TRP A 123 13.84 -2.42 -20.74
CA TRP A 123 12.68 -1.85 -20.03
C TRP A 123 11.81 -2.94 -19.37
N SER A 124 11.65 -4.11 -20.01
CA SER A 124 10.86 -5.23 -19.50
C SER A 124 11.53 -5.88 -18.29
N GLY A 125 12.84 -6.11 -18.35
CA GLY A 125 13.62 -6.63 -17.23
C GLY A 125 13.56 -5.69 -16.03
N LEU A 126 13.84 -4.40 -16.24
CA LEU A 126 13.77 -3.39 -15.19
C LEU A 126 12.36 -3.26 -14.60
N PHE A 127 11.31 -3.32 -15.43
CA PHE A 127 9.94 -3.23 -14.93
C PHE A 127 9.57 -4.45 -14.10
N ARG A 128 10.00 -5.64 -14.53
CA ARG A 128 9.81 -6.88 -13.79
C ARG A 128 10.51 -6.84 -12.45
N GLN A 129 11.77 -6.42 -12.43
CA GLN A 129 12.54 -6.19 -11.20
C GLN A 129 11.80 -5.22 -10.29
N ALA A 130 11.32 -4.10 -10.82
CA ALA A 130 10.62 -3.09 -10.04
C ALA A 130 9.31 -3.60 -9.41
N ILE A 131 8.54 -4.42 -10.14
CA ILE A 131 7.33 -5.07 -9.65
C ILE A 131 7.65 -6.03 -8.49
N LEU A 132 8.72 -6.81 -8.60
CA LEU A 132 9.14 -7.73 -7.53
C LEU A 132 9.59 -6.96 -6.29
N LEU A 133 10.39 -5.93 -6.50
CA LEU A 133 10.89 -5.04 -5.45
C LEU A 133 9.76 -4.34 -4.67
N ASP A 134 8.61 -4.06 -5.30
CA ASP A 134 7.44 -3.49 -4.60
C ASP A 134 6.98 -4.36 -3.41
N ASN A 135 7.13 -5.69 -3.50
CA ASN A 135 6.75 -6.65 -2.44
C ASN A 135 7.94 -7.10 -1.57
N ALA A 136 9.15 -6.68 -1.89
CA ALA A 136 10.38 -7.23 -1.32
C ALA A 136 10.95 -6.43 -0.13
N GLU A 137 10.10 -5.68 0.58
CA GLU A 137 10.49 -4.79 1.70
C GLU A 137 11.69 -3.90 1.35
N THR A 138 11.59 -3.15 0.26
CA THR A 138 12.66 -2.28 -0.24
C THR A 138 12.86 -1.01 0.57
N THR A 139 14.09 -0.54 0.61
CA THR A 139 14.40 0.80 1.13
C THR A 139 13.86 1.90 0.19
N LEU A 140 13.63 3.10 0.74
CA LEU A 140 13.19 4.25 -0.07
C LEU A 140 14.22 4.66 -1.13
N GLN A 141 15.51 4.45 -0.85
CA GLN A 141 16.60 4.78 -1.78
C GLN A 141 16.62 3.83 -2.98
N GLU A 142 16.52 2.52 -2.74
CA GLU A 142 16.39 1.52 -3.82
C GLU A 142 15.16 1.80 -4.70
N ARG A 143 14.04 2.17 -4.07
CA ARG A 143 12.82 2.55 -4.80
C ARG A 143 13.04 3.77 -5.71
N ARG A 144 13.77 4.80 -5.25
CA ARG A 144 14.11 5.96 -6.09
C ARG A 144 15.01 5.57 -7.26
N GLN A 145 16.02 4.74 -7.01
CA GLN A 145 16.96 4.28 -8.03
C GLN A 145 16.26 3.49 -9.14
N ILE A 146 15.36 2.56 -8.78
CA ILE A 146 14.66 1.76 -9.79
C ILE A 146 13.68 2.62 -10.60
N ILE A 147 12.96 3.57 -9.98
CA ILE A 147 12.08 4.51 -10.69
C ILE A 147 12.88 5.36 -11.69
N GLU A 148 14.06 5.85 -11.29
CA GLU A 148 14.93 6.64 -12.15
C GLU A 148 15.43 5.81 -13.35
N GLN A 149 15.86 4.57 -13.11
CA GLN A 149 16.26 3.63 -14.17
C GLN A 149 15.11 3.34 -15.13
N LEU A 150 13.89 3.16 -14.61
CA LEU A 150 12.70 2.91 -15.40
C LEU A 150 12.32 4.12 -16.26
N ASN A 151 12.41 5.33 -15.70
CA ASN A 151 12.14 6.58 -16.41
C ASN A 151 13.10 6.80 -17.58
N ARG A 152 14.38 6.39 -17.46
CA ARG A 152 15.34 6.43 -18.58
C ARG A 152 14.89 5.56 -19.76
N HIS A 153 14.22 4.45 -19.49
CA HIS A 153 13.74 3.51 -20.51
C HIS A 153 12.29 3.74 -20.94
N ARG A 154 11.63 4.81 -20.45
CA ARG A 154 10.20 5.07 -20.70
C ARG A 154 9.86 5.16 -22.19
N LEU A 155 10.76 5.68 -23.01
CA LEU A 155 10.56 5.79 -24.46
C LEU A 155 10.59 4.44 -25.19
N ASN A 156 11.19 3.41 -24.56
CA ASN A 156 11.26 2.06 -25.11
C ASN A 156 10.03 1.22 -24.74
N VAL A 157 9.16 1.74 -23.86
CA VAL A 157 7.93 1.06 -23.43
C VAL A 157 6.88 1.16 -24.55
N PRO A 158 6.25 0.03 -24.95
CA PRO A 158 5.17 0.02 -25.92
C PRO A 158 4.02 0.97 -25.55
N LEU A 159 3.44 1.66 -26.53
CA LEU A 159 2.33 2.61 -26.32
C LEU A 159 1.10 1.98 -25.65
N THR A 160 0.86 0.69 -25.91
CA THR A 160 -0.22 -0.09 -25.29
C THR A 160 -0.06 -0.25 -23.78
N LEU A 161 1.17 -0.17 -23.28
CA LEU A 161 1.51 -0.32 -21.86
C LEU A 161 1.69 0.98 -21.12
N LEU A 162 1.86 2.08 -21.86
CA LEU A 162 2.16 3.38 -21.28
C LEU A 162 1.18 3.81 -20.18
N PRO A 163 -0.15 3.62 -20.31
CA PRO A 163 -1.09 3.96 -19.25
C PRO A 163 -0.88 3.12 -17.98
N LEU A 164 -0.66 1.81 -18.13
CA LEU A 164 -0.43 0.91 -17.00
C LEU A 164 0.89 1.24 -16.29
N PHE A 165 1.94 1.48 -17.08
CA PHE A 165 3.24 1.88 -16.59
C PHE A 165 3.19 3.22 -15.85
N GLN A 166 2.43 4.18 -16.36
CA GLN A 166 2.23 5.48 -15.71
C GLN A 166 1.49 5.33 -14.37
N VAL A 167 0.37 4.61 -14.33
CA VAL A 167 -0.36 4.38 -13.08
C VAL A 167 0.52 3.66 -12.05
N TRP A 168 1.34 2.70 -12.48
CA TRP A 168 2.28 2.04 -11.61
C TRP A 168 3.34 3.02 -11.07
N LEU A 169 3.95 3.85 -11.92
CA LEU A 169 4.90 4.89 -11.48
C LEU A 169 4.27 5.89 -10.52
N ASP A 170 3.04 6.30 -10.76
CA ASP A 170 2.30 7.22 -9.90
C ASP A 170 2.08 6.61 -8.51
N LYS A 171 1.72 5.31 -8.43
CA LYS A 171 1.65 4.57 -7.14
C LYS A 171 3.00 4.60 -6.41
N GLN A 172 4.09 4.38 -7.13
CA GLN A 172 5.43 4.39 -6.55
C GLN A 172 5.81 5.79 -6.01
N ASN A 173 5.52 6.84 -6.77
CA ASN A 173 5.74 8.23 -6.35
C ASN A 173 4.91 8.59 -5.11
N LEU A 174 3.64 8.20 -5.07
CA LEU A 174 2.79 8.41 -3.88
C LEU A 174 3.36 7.73 -2.64
N THR A 175 3.98 6.57 -2.79
CA THR A 175 4.62 5.85 -1.68
C THR A 175 5.83 6.62 -1.15
N LEU A 176 6.64 7.20 -2.05
CA LEU A 176 7.76 8.06 -1.67
C LEU A 176 7.29 9.35 -1.00
N THR A 177 6.28 10.02 -1.55
CA THR A 177 5.70 11.24 -0.96
C THR A 177 5.15 10.96 0.43
N LEU A 178 4.40 9.87 0.61
CA LEU A 178 3.86 9.49 1.91
C LEU A 178 4.96 9.23 2.94
N ALA A 179 6.07 8.61 2.54
CA ALA A 179 7.20 8.42 3.44
C ALA A 179 7.90 9.74 3.80
N ASP A 180 8.07 10.65 2.83
CA ASP A 180 8.65 11.97 3.06
C ASP A 180 7.77 12.83 4.00
N GLU A 181 6.45 12.79 3.83
CA GLU A 181 5.51 13.51 4.70
C GLU A 181 5.50 12.94 6.12
N ARG A 182 5.53 11.61 6.28
CA ARG A 182 5.66 10.99 7.61
C ARG A 182 6.93 11.43 8.32
N GLN A 183 8.05 11.49 7.61
CA GLN A 183 9.31 11.94 8.17
C GLN A 183 9.28 13.42 8.56
N ARG A 184 8.64 14.28 7.74
CA ARG A 184 8.46 15.71 8.07
C ARG A 184 7.60 15.87 9.32
N PHE A 185 6.49 15.15 9.40
CA PHE A 185 5.60 15.18 10.56
C PHE A 185 6.33 14.73 11.83
N GLN A 186 7.07 13.63 11.76
CA GLN A 186 7.86 13.13 12.89
C GLN A 186 8.87 14.17 13.40
N ARG A 187 9.60 14.85 12.51
CA ARG A 187 10.54 15.92 12.92
C ARG A 187 9.83 17.07 13.61
N THR A 188 8.65 17.48 13.11
CA THR A 188 7.86 18.53 13.73
C THR A 188 7.37 18.11 15.11
N GLN A 189 6.92 16.86 15.26
CA GLN A 189 6.51 16.31 16.54
C GLN A 189 7.67 16.30 17.55
N GLU A 190 8.82 15.75 17.16
CA GLU A 190 10.03 15.74 18.00
C GLU A 190 10.47 17.14 18.42
N ASN A 191 10.33 18.14 17.55
CA ASN A 191 10.63 19.53 17.87
C ASN A 191 9.61 20.12 18.87
N SER A 192 8.32 19.81 18.71
CA SER A 192 7.28 20.21 19.66
C SER A 192 7.51 19.59 21.04
N ASP A 193 7.84 18.30 21.09
CA ASP A 193 8.10 17.57 22.34
C ASP A 193 9.32 18.15 23.07
N LYS A 194 10.39 18.48 22.32
CA LYS A 194 11.56 19.18 22.88
C LYS A 194 11.21 20.56 23.45
N GLN A 195 10.32 21.31 22.80
CA GLN A 195 9.87 22.60 23.31
C GLN A 195 9.06 22.45 24.60
N LEU A 196 8.16 21.46 24.65
CA LEU A 196 7.41 21.15 25.88
C LEU A 196 8.33 20.76 27.02
N GLU A 197 9.35 19.93 26.76
CA GLU A 197 10.33 19.53 27.77
C GLU A 197 11.08 20.75 28.34
N VAL A 198 11.55 21.65 27.47
CA VAL A 198 12.21 22.89 27.91
C VAL A 198 11.28 23.76 28.77
N MET A 199 10.00 23.86 28.40
CA MET A 199 9.03 24.61 29.19
C MET A 199 8.76 23.96 30.56
N HIS A 200 8.69 22.63 30.61
CA HIS A 200 8.56 21.90 31.88
C HIS A 200 9.79 22.07 32.76
N GLU A 201 10.99 22.04 32.20
CA GLU A 201 12.23 22.28 32.93
C GLU A 201 12.23 23.70 33.52
N GLN A 202 11.87 24.72 32.74
CA GLN A 202 11.77 26.10 33.22
C GLN A 202 10.74 26.24 34.35
N GLN A 203 9.58 25.60 34.22
CA GLN A 203 8.56 25.62 35.26
C GLN A 203 9.08 25.01 36.57
N ASN A 204 9.75 23.86 36.49
CA ASN A 204 10.33 23.19 37.66
C ASN A 204 11.44 24.02 38.31
N GLN A 205 12.29 24.66 37.51
CA GLN A 205 13.33 25.57 38.00
C GLN A 205 12.72 26.77 38.73
N LEU A 206 11.68 27.39 38.18
CA LEU A 206 10.99 28.52 38.82
C LEU A 206 10.30 28.10 40.12
N GLN A 207 9.66 26.93 40.15
CA GLN A 207 9.05 26.40 41.38
C GLN A 207 10.09 26.15 42.47
N SER A 208 11.24 25.55 42.12
CA SER A 208 12.38 25.38 43.02
C SER A 208 12.87 26.73 43.57
N GLN A 209 13.02 27.74 42.72
CA GLN A 209 13.40 29.09 43.17
C GLN A 209 12.37 29.68 44.13
N LEU A 210 11.07 29.56 43.83
CA LEU A 210 10.01 30.00 44.74
C LEU A 210 10.09 29.26 46.08
N GLU A 211 10.26 27.93 46.10
CA GLU A 211 10.38 27.17 47.34
C GLU A 211 11.63 27.56 48.16
N THR A 212 12.76 27.82 47.50
CA THR A 212 13.95 28.29 48.22
C THR A 212 13.76 29.70 48.79
N THR A 213 13.07 30.60 48.07
CA THR A 213 12.80 31.95 48.58
C THR A 213 11.78 31.95 49.71
N THR A 214 10.75 31.11 49.66
CA THR A 214 9.78 30.97 50.76
C THR A 214 10.47 30.43 52.01
N ARG A 215 11.29 29.39 51.89
CA ARG A 215 12.11 28.87 53.01
C ARG A 215 13.06 29.94 53.58
N LYS A 216 13.66 30.78 52.72
CA LYS A 216 14.51 31.90 53.17
C LYS A 216 13.71 32.96 53.91
N LEU A 217 12.52 33.31 53.42
CA LEU A 217 11.64 34.27 54.09
C LEU A 217 11.15 33.73 55.44
N GLU A 218 10.73 32.46 55.49
CA GLU A 218 10.35 31.79 56.74
C GLU A 218 11.48 31.80 57.77
N ASN A 219 12.71 31.48 57.34
CA ASN A 219 13.89 31.55 58.20
C ASN A 219 14.15 32.99 58.71
N LEU A 220 14.06 33.99 57.84
CA LEU A 220 14.21 35.39 58.25
C LEU A 220 13.11 35.81 59.25
N THR A 221 11.87 35.35 59.07
CA THR A 221 10.77 35.59 60.00
C THR A 221 11.00 34.89 61.35
N ASP A 222 11.52 33.67 61.37
CA ASP A 222 11.86 32.99 62.63
C ASP A 222 13.00 33.71 63.37
N ILE A 223 14.02 34.17 62.65
CA ILE A 223 15.10 35.01 63.22
C ILE A 223 14.51 36.30 63.83
N GLU A 224 13.61 36.99 63.13
CA GLU A 224 12.94 38.19 63.66
C GLU A 224 12.18 37.88 64.95
N ARG A 225 11.43 36.78 64.98
CA ARG A 225 10.70 36.34 66.18
C ARG A 225 11.63 36.03 67.35
N GLN A 226 12.79 35.41 67.08
CA GLN A 226 13.81 35.15 68.10
C GLN A 226 14.46 36.45 68.60
N LEU A 227 14.75 37.40 67.73
CA LEU A 227 15.32 38.70 68.12
C LEU A 227 14.33 39.55 68.91
N SER A 228 13.04 39.51 68.54
CA SER A 228 11.96 40.21 69.26
C SER A 228 11.73 39.63 70.65
N SER A 229 11.71 38.29 70.79
CA SER A 229 11.60 37.65 72.11
C SER A 229 12.84 37.85 72.99
N ARG A 230 14.02 38.02 72.38
CA ARG A 230 15.27 38.37 73.05
C ARG A 230 15.42 39.88 73.30
N LYS A 231 14.44 40.71 72.99
CA LYS A 231 14.41 42.13 73.39
C LYS A 231 13.77 42.22 74.78
N PRO A 232 14.53 42.29 75.88
CA PRO A 232 13.95 42.46 77.21
C PRO A 232 13.32 43.84 77.32
N VAL A 233 12.28 43.93 78.14
CA VAL A 233 11.80 45.15 78.78
C VAL A 233 12.97 45.79 79.51
N GLN A 234 13.68 46.70 78.86
CA GLN A 234 14.68 47.56 79.45
C GLN A 234 14.51 48.95 78.86
N SER A 235 13.44 49.62 79.28
CA SER A 235 13.49 51.07 79.46
C SER A 235 14.36 51.33 80.68
N ASP A 236 15.59 51.78 80.46
CA ASP A 236 16.16 52.91 81.20
C ASP A 236 17.57 53.18 80.65
N LEU A 237 17.74 54.43 80.20
CA LEU A 237 18.96 55.08 79.74
C LEU A 237 20.02 55.09 80.87
N PRO A 238 21.33 55.16 80.56
CA PRO A 238 21.91 56.48 80.30
C PRO A 238 22.96 56.55 79.18
N ASP A 239 23.17 57.79 78.74
CA ASP A 239 24.20 58.32 77.86
C ASP A 239 25.61 57.80 78.16
N GLY A 240 26.41 57.62 77.09
CA GLY A 240 27.79 57.17 77.19
C GLY A 240 28.53 57.22 75.87
N GLU A 241 28.98 58.42 75.52
CA GLU A 241 29.83 58.78 74.39
C GLU A 241 31.07 57.86 74.21
N GLY A 242 31.37 57.44 72.98
CA GLY A 242 32.41 56.43 72.73
C GLY A 242 32.86 56.23 71.29
N ARG A 243 33.22 57.33 70.61
CA ARG A 243 34.17 57.47 69.49
C ARG A 243 34.95 56.19 69.08
N ARG A 244 34.83 55.75 67.81
CA ARG A 244 36.00 55.40 66.94
C ARG A 244 35.61 55.13 65.49
N ALA A 245 36.27 55.86 64.61
CA ALA A 245 36.28 55.72 63.16
C ALA A 245 37.07 54.49 62.72
N VAL A 246 36.61 53.77 61.67
CA VAL A 246 37.47 53.08 60.69
C VAL A 246 36.79 53.07 59.31
N LYS A 247 37.29 53.97 58.46
CA LYS A 247 37.68 53.81 57.05
C LYS A 247 36.79 52.98 56.08
N SER A 248 36.17 53.72 55.16
CA SER A 248 35.64 53.24 53.87
C SER A 248 36.78 52.75 52.96
N GLY A 249 36.59 51.60 52.34
CA GLY A 249 37.46 51.02 51.31
C GLY A 249 36.62 50.64 50.11
N GLU A 250 36.89 51.33 49.00
CA GLU A 250 36.17 51.34 47.74
C GLU A 250 36.73 50.26 46.78
N GLY A 251 35.84 49.67 45.98
CA GLY A 251 36.16 49.20 44.61
C GLY A 251 36.49 47.72 44.41
N GLU A 252 35.55 46.95 43.87
CA GLU A 252 35.84 45.82 42.97
C GLU A 252 34.68 45.68 41.97
N ALA A 253 34.95 45.93 40.69
CA ALA A 253 34.01 45.79 39.58
C ALA A 253 33.94 44.33 39.09
N PRO A 254 32.80 43.84 38.58
CA PRO A 254 32.70 42.49 38.04
C PRO A 254 33.27 42.37 36.62
N PRO A 255 33.84 41.21 36.22
CA PRO A 255 34.43 41.03 34.90
C PRO A 255 33.36 40.83 33.81
N ALA A 256 33.58 41.50 32.67
CA ALA A 256 32.83 41.33 31.45
C ALA A 256 33.12 39.96 30.80
N VAL A 257 32.06 39.17 30.57
CA VAL A 257 32.13 37.92 29.81
C VAL A 257 32.08 38.21 28.31
N VAL A 258 33.16 37.80 27.63
CA VAL A 258 33.37 37.85 26.18
C VAL A 258 32.39 36.90 25.48
N LYS A 259 31.55 37.45 24.60
CA LYS A 259 30.80 36.67 23.60
C LYS A 259 31.76 36.21 22.50
N LYS A 260 32.10 34.92 22.46
CA LYS A 260 32.70 34.29 21.28
C LYS A 260 31.58 33.73 20.41
N GLY A 261 31.27 34.44 19.33
CA GLY A 261 30.41 33.93 18.26
C GLY A 261 31.12 32.76 17.57
N MET A 262 30.42 31.63 17.48
CA MET A 262 30.79 30.53 16.59
C MET A 262 29.97 30.70 15.31
N LYS A 263 30.63 31.16 14.24
CA LYS A 263 30.12 31.13 12.88
C LYS A 263 30.78 29.92 12.22
N SER A 264 29.98 28.92 11.85
CA SER A 264 30.40 27.82 11.01
C SER A 264 29.90 28.10 9.60
N GLU A 265 30.85 28.24 8.69
CA GLU A 265 30.72 28.05 7.25
C GLU A 265 31.31 26.66 6.92
#